data_AF-A0A6J8CLV6-F1
#
_entry.id   AF-A0A6J8CLV6-F1
#
_cell.length_a   1.000
_cell.length_b   1.000
_cell.length_c   1.000
_cell.angle_alpha   90.00
_cell.angle_beta   90.00
_cell.angle_gamma   90.00
#
_symmetry.space_group_name_H-M   'P 1'
#
loop_
_entity.id
_entity.type
_entity.pdbx_description
1 polymer ?
#
loop_
_entity_poly.entity_id
_entity_poly.type
_entity_poly.pdbx_seq_one_letter_code
_entity_poly.pdbx_strand_id
1 'polypeptide(L)'
;MESLEKVTDENFVPTDKKKKVGSYILGRTIGEGSFAKVRQGFHIIAKEKVAVKVVPKKALLAKESVRRNVRREAIVLQKIQHPNIVRMYEVMETENGYYLVLESVEGGEFIKYLCIKKFLPEFECRKFARQLVSAVDHLHRSNIVHRDLKLENFLLDKDLNLKIIGE
;
A
#
# COMPACT_ATOMS: atom_id res chain seq x y z
N MET A 1 -20.86 25.73 -12.12
CA MET A 1 -20.35 25.26 -10.81
C MET A 1 -21.25 24.13 -10.36
N GLU A 2 -21.12 22.98 -11.01
CA GLU A 2 -22.06 21.86 -10.87
C GLU A 2 -21.32 20.56 -10.55
N SER A 3 -22.00 19.77 -9.71
CA SER A 3 -21.87 18.33 -9.49
C SER A 3 -20.54 17.79 -8.94
N LEU A 4 -20.25 18.14 -7.68
CA LEU A 4 -19.70 17.20 -6.70
C LEU A 4 -20.79 16.19 -6.31
N GLU A 5 -21.21 15.34 -7.25
CA GLU A 5 -22.11 14.23 -6.93
C GLU A 5 -21.39 13.24 -6.00
N LYS A 6 -21.91 13.20 -4.77
CA LYS A 6 -21.88 12.15 -3.75
C LYS A 6 -20.88 11.02 -4.05
N VAL A 7 -19.75 11.04 -3.35
CA VAL A 7 -18.93 9.83 -3.14
C VAL A 7 -19.83 8.87 -2.34
N THR A 8 -20.38 7.86 -3.01
CA THR A 8 -21.41 6.94 -2.49
C THR A 8 -20.86 5.85 -1.57
N ASP A 9 -19.80 6.11 -0.82
CA ASP A 9 -19.26 5.14 0.15
C ASP A 9 -19.32 5.76 1.54
N GLU A 10 -20.30 5.30 2.34
CA GLU A 10 -20.58 5.79 3.69
C GLU A 10 -19.37 5.67 4.65
N ASN A 11 -18.36 4.88 4.29
CA ASN A 11 -17.14 4.68 5.07
C ASN A 11 -15.94 5.52 4.59
N PHE A 12 -16.08 6.33 3.54
CA PHE A 12 -15.05 7.28 3.14
C PHE A 12 -15.29 8.63 3.81
N VAL A 13 -14.47 8.97 4.81
CA VAL A 13 -14.49 10.29 5.46
C VAL A 13 -13.50 11.20 4.74
N PRO A 14 -13.96 12.15 3.90
CA PRO A 14 -13.08 13.12 3.27
C PRO A 14 -12.53 14.06 4.36
N THR A 15 -11.25 14.42 4.29
CA THR A 15 -10.71 15.48 5.15
C THR A 15 -11.21 16.84 4.68
N ASP A 16 -11.46 17.77 5.62
CA ASP A 16 -12.03 19.13 5.39
C ASP A 16 -11.28 20.00 4.36
N LYS A 17 -10.07 19.59 3.95
CA LYS A 17 -9.37 20.11 2.78
C LYS A 17 -9.12 18.97 1.80
N LYS A 18 -9.98 18.82 0.78
CA LYS A 18 -9.85 17.81 -0.28
C LYS A 18 -8.56 18.06 -1.08
N LYS A 19 -7.46 17.41 -0.69
CA LYS A 19 -6.24 17.42 -1.50
C LYS A 19 -6.39 16.37 -2.60
N LYS A 20 -6.67 16.81 -3.82
CA LYS A 20 -6.68 15.98 -5.02
C LYS A 20 -5.26 15.84 -5.58
N VAL A 21 -4.88 14.64 -5.98
CA VAL A 21 -3.61 14.36 -6.68
C VAL A 21 -3.93 13.43 -7.85
N GLY A 22 -3.71 13.91 -9.08
CA GLY A 22 -4.14 13.18 -10.29
C GLY A 22 -5.64 12.87 -10.24
N SER A 23 -5.99 11.60 -10.44
CA SER A 23 -7.36 11.08 -10.40
C SER A 23 -7.84 10.66 -9.00
N TYR A 24 -7.08 10.98 -7.94
CA TYR A 24 -7.33 10.49 -6.59
C TYR A 24 -7.67 11.62 -5.61
N ILE A 25 -8.65 11.35 -4.75
CA ILE A 25 -8.99 12.20 -3.60
C ILE A 25 -8.32 11.60 -2.36
N LEU A 26 -7.46 12.35 -1.68
CA LEU A 26 -6.82 11.91 -0.45
C LEU A 26 -7.75 12.13 0.75
N GLY A 27 -7.99 11.06 1.51
CA GLY A 27 -8.73 11.05 2.78
C GLY A 27 -7.80 11.10 4.00
N ARG A 28 -8.25 10.53 5.12
CA ARG A 28 -7.49 10.50 6.38
C ARG A 28 -6.18 9.72 6.30
N THR A 29 -5.25 10.00 7.20
CA THR A 29 -4.04 9.19 7.40
C THR A 29 -4.43 7.85 8.03
N ILE A 30 -3.90 6.75 7.49
CA ILE A 30 -4.12 5.39 7.98
C ILE A 30 -2.82 4.73 8.48
N GLY A 31 -1.66 5.33 8.18
CA GLY A 31 -0.37 4.90 8.69
C GLY A 31 0.67 6.02 8.60
N GLU A 32 1.62 6.03 9.53
CA GLU A 32 2.72 7.00 9.55
C GLU A 32 4.03 6.25 9.83
N GLY A 33 4.98 6.35 8.91
CA GLY A 33 6.34 5.85 9.06
C GLY A 33 7.34 7.00 9.10
N SER A 34 8.61 6.68 9.36
CA SER A 34 9.67 7.69 9.55
C SER A 34 9.87 8.63 8.35
N PHE A 35 9.62 8.15 7.12
CA PHE A 35 9.86 8.89 5.88
C PHE A 35 8.62 9.01 4.98
N ALA A 36 7.48 8.46 5.40
CA ALA A 36 6.29 8.38 4.58
C ALA A 36 5.01 8.42 5.41
N LYS A 37 3.94 8.97 4.83
CA LYS A 37 2.58 8.90 5.40
C LYS A 37 1.68 8.14 4.45
N VAL A 38 0.96 7.14 4.95
CA VAL A 38 -0.04 6.40 4.19
C VAL A 38 -1.40 7.01 4.46
N ARG A 39 -2.09 7.43 3.41
CA ARG A 39 -3.44 8.00 3.48
C ARG A 39 -4.43 7.11 2.75
N GLN A 40 -5.67 7.08 3.21
CA GLN A 40 -6.76 6.55 2.41
C GLN A 40 -6.91 7.42 1.14
N GLY A 41 -7.23 6.81 0.02
CA GLY A 41 -7.53 7.49 -1.23
C GLY A 41 -8.77 6.92 -1.88
N PHE A 42 -9.33 7.68 -2.81
CA PHE A 42 -10.45 7.25 -3.65
C PHE A 42 -10.15 7.60 -5.10
N HIS A 43 -10.11 6.59 -5.98
CA HIS A 43 -9.96 6.79 -7.41
C HIS A 43 -11.29 7.27 -8.00
N ILE A 44 -11.34 8.49 -8.55
CA ILE A 44 -12.60 9.12 -8.98
C ILE A 44 -13.27 8.36 -10.12
N ILE A 45 -12.49 7.97 -11.14
CA ILE A 45 -13.04 7.33 -12.35
C ILE A 45 -13.44 5.87 -12.08
N ALA A 46 -12.52 5.06 -11.53
CA ALA A 46 -12.76 3.66 -11.18
C ALA A 46 -13.73 3.46 -9.99
N LYS A 47 -13.99 4.52 -9.20
CA LYS A 47 -14.80 4.49 -7.97
C LYS A 47 -14.29 3.45 -6.95
N GLU A 48 -12.97 3.33 -6.82
CA GLU A 48 -12.31 2.33 -5.97
C GLU A 48 -11.54 2.98 -4.82
N LYS A 49 -11.54 2.34 -3.65
CA LYS A 49 -10.69 2.71 -2.51
C LYS A 49 -9.25 2.28 -2.77
N VAL A 50 -8.31 3.15 -2.43
CA VAL A 50 -6.87 2.89 -2.55
C VAL A 50 -6.15 3.31 -1.28
N ALA A 51 -4.94 2.79 -1.08
CA ALA A 51 -3.99 3.33 -0.11
C ALA A 51 -2.95 4.18 -0.85
N VAL A 52 -2.65 5.38 -0.37
CA VAL A 52 -1.68 6.28 -0.99
C VAL A 52 -0.53 6.54 -0.04
N LYS A 53 0.65 5.96 -0.33
CA LYS A 53 1.89 6.23 0.39
C LYS A 53 2.52 7.51 -0.15
N VAL A 54 2.57 8.54 0.69
CA VAL A 54 3.11 9.87 0.38
C VAL A 54 4.52 9.97 0.92
N VAL A 55 5.49 10.15 0.04
CA VAL A 55 6.91 10.31 0.37
C VAL A 55 7.34 11.74 0.03
N PRO A 56 7.55 12.63 1.02
CA PRO A 56 7.95 14.00 0.77
C PRO A 56 9.36 14.07 0.16
N LYS A 57 9.55 14.90 -0.87
CA LYS A 57 10.89 15.10 -1.47
C LYS A 57 11.90 15.65 -0.46
N LYS A 58 11.45 16.42 0.53
CA LYS A 58 12.29 16.93 1.63
C LYS A 58 12.79 15.82 2.58
N ALA A 59 12.06 14.71 2.70
CA ALA A 59 12.43 13.58 3.56
C ALA A 59 13.49 12.68 2.89
N LEU A 60 13.55 12.71 1.56
CA LEU A 60 14.62 12.07 0.79
C LEU A 60 15.82 13.03 0.82
N LEU A 61 16.96 12.59 1.38
CA LEU A 61 18.21 13.37 1.39
C LEU A 61 18.45 13.98 0.00
N ALA A 62 18.89 15.25 -0.07
CA ALA A 62 18.89 16.09 -1.27
C ALA A 62 19.64 15.54 -2.52
N LYS A 63 20.27 14.37 -2.43
CA LYS A 63 20.98 13.71 -3.52
C LYS A 63 20.01 13.18 -4.58
N GLU A 64 20.20 13.66 -5.81
CA GLU A 64 19.42 13.27 -6.98
C GLU A 64 19.46 11.75 -7.28
N SER A 65 20.54 11.07 -6.87
CA SER A 65 20.68 9.62 -6.98
C SER A 65 19.60 8.85 -6.20
N VAL A 66 19.23 9.31 -4.99
CA VAL A 66 18.18 8.69 -4.17
C VAL A 66 16.81 8.84 -4.84
N ARG A 67 16.53 10.01 -5.43
CA ARG A 67 15.30 10.28 -6.17
C ARG A 67 15.14 9.39 -7.40
N ARG A 68 16.22 9.19 -8.16
CA ARG A 68 16.24 8.28 -9.32
C ARG A 68 16.01 6.82 -8.93
N ASN A 69 16.50 6.39 -7.76
CA ASN A 69 16.29 5.03 -7.28
C ASN A 69 14.82 4.78 -6.92
N VAL A 70 14.16 5.69 -6.18
CA VAL A 70 12.75 5.56 -5.81
C VAL A 70 11.84 5.36 -7.03
N ARG A 71 12.03 6.17 -8.08
CA ARG A 71 11.20 6.05 -9.30
C ARG A 71 11.45 4.74 -10.06
N ARG A 72 12.70 4.27 -10.12
CA ARG A 72 13.04 2.99 -10.76
C ARG A 72 12.47 1.80 -10.00
N GLU A 73 12.65 1.77 -8.68
CA GLU A 73 12.13 0.72 -7.80
C GLU A 73 10.60 0.65 -7.91
N ALA A 74 9.94 1.80 -7.85
CA ALA A 74 8.50 1.90 -8.04
C ALA A 74 7.99 1.33 -9.38
N ILE A 75 8.67 1.62 -10.50
CA ILE A 75 8.30 1.09 -11.83
C ILE A 75 8.46 -0.44 -11.89
N VAL A 76 9.49 -0.99 -11.23
CA VAL A 76 9.69 -2.44 -11.15
C VAL A 76 8.56 -3.07 -10.33
N LEU A 77 8.20 -2.48 -9.19
CA LEU A 77 7.14 -2.97 -8.32
C LEU A 77 5.75 -2.89 -8.96
N GLN A 78 5.46 -1.93 -9.84
CA GLN A 78 4.20 -1.88 -10.60
C GLN A 78 3.96 -3.10 -11.50
N LYS A 79 5.03 -3.80 -11.92
CA LYS A 79 4.91 -4.99 -12.76
C LYS A 79 4.57 -6.24 -11.96
N ILE A 80 4.64 -6.17 -10.64
CA ILE A 80 4.37 -7.31 -9.76
C ILE A 80 2.86 -7.44 -9.54
N GLN A 81 2.35 -8.63 -9.85
CA GLN A 81 0.96 -8.98 -9.65
C GLN A 81 0.89 -10.40 -9.08
N HIS A 82 0.60 -10.48 -7.79
CA HIS A 82 0.45 -11.73 -7.07
C HIS A 82 -0.65 -11.58 -6.00
N PRO A 83 -1.51 -12.60 -5.78
CA PRO A 83 -2.62 -12.50 -4.83
C PRO A 83 -2.18 -12.13 -3.40
N ASN A 84 -0.98 -12.52 -2.98
CA ASN A 84 -0.43 -12.25 -1.64
C ASN A 84 0.59 -11.09 -1.59
N ILE A 85 0.64 -10.24 -2.60
CA ILE A 85 1.46 -9.01 -2.62
C ILE A 85 0.51 -7.83 -2.85
N VAL A 86 0.66 -6.76 -2.08
CA VAL A 86 -0.11 -5.52 -2.25
C VAL A 86 0.24 -4.94 -3.62
N ARG A 87 -0.77 -4.80 -4.48
CA ARG A 87 -0.55 -4.29 -5.84
C ARG A 87 -0.23 -2.80 -5.82
N MET A 88 0.79 -2.40 -6.57
CA MET A 88 1.05 -1.00 -6.89
C MET A 88 0.34 -0.65 -8.20
N TYR A 89 -0.65 0.25 -8.14
CA TYR A 89 -1.41 0.66 -9.30
C TYR A 89 -0.68 1.74 -10.10
N GLU A 90 -0.15 2.75 -9.41
CA GLU A 90 0.39 3.94 -10.06
C GLU A 90 1.39 4.64 -9.15
N VAL A 91 2.36 5.34 -9.74
CA VAL A 91 3.27 6.24 -9.03
C VAL A 91 3.22 7.61 -9.68
N MET A 92 2.80 8.60 -8.89
CA MET A 92 2.74 9.99 -9.32
C MET A 92 3.88 10.78 -8.67
N GLU A 93 4.52 11.62 -9.47
CA GLU A 93 5.53 12.57 -9.01
C GLU A 93 4.96 14.00 -9.06
N THR A 94 5.12 14.73 -7.97
CA THR A 94 4.81 16.16 -7.91
C THR A 94 6.05 16.94 -7.49
N GLU A 95 5.96 18.27 -7.47
CA GLU A 95 7.01 19.12 -6.91
C GLU A 95 7.28 18.81 -5.42
N ASN A 96 6.24 18.43 -4.67
CA ASN A 96 6.31 18.27 -3.21
C ASN A 96 6.73 16.86 -2.75
N GLY A 97 6.60 15.84 -3.60
CA GLY A 97 6.77 14.44 -3.19
C GLY A 97 6.31 13.43 -4.22
N TYR A 98 6.54 12.16 -3.88
CA TYR A 98 6.05 10.99 -4.59
C TYR A 98 4.79 10.44 -3.93
N TYR A 99 3.85 9.96 -4.73
CA TYR A 99 2.59 9.37 -4.30
C TYR A 99 2.47 8.00 -4.95
N LEU A 100 2.60 6.96 -4.13
CA LEU A 100 2.50 5.57 -4.58
C LEU A 100 1.07 5.11 -4.27
N VAL A 101 0.32 4.81 -5.31
CA VAL A 101 -1.06 4.32 -5.25
C VAL A 101 -1.02 2.80 -5.15
N LEU A 102 -1.58 2.28 -4.07
CA LEU A 102 -1.55 0.87 -3.69
C LEU A 102 -2.97 0.33 -3.53
N GLU A 103 -3.10 -0.98 -3.68
CA GLU A 103 -4.28 -1.75 -3.28
C GLU A 103 -4.68 -1.41 -1.83
N SER A 104 -5.97 -1.15 -1.62
CA SER A 104 -6.52 -0.97 -0.27
C SER A 104 -6.80 -2.33 0.35
N VAL A 105 -6.15 -2.64 1.47
CA VAL A 105 -6.30 -3.91 2.19
C VAL A 105 -7.04 -3.66 3.51
N GLU A 106 -8.24 -4.25 3.65
CA GLU A 106 -9.20 -3.87 4.71
C GLU A 106 -9.20 -4.79 5.95
N GLY A 107 -8.50 -5.93 5.95
CA GLY A 107 -8.45 -6.85 7.09
C GLY A 107 -7.42 -6.49 8.17
N GLY A 108 -6.68 -5.39 7.99
CA GLY A 108 -5.78 -4.83 8.99
C GLY A 108 -4.41 -5.50 9.08
N GLU A 109 -3.66 -5.15 10.11
CA GLU A 109 -2.28 -5.61 10.34
C GLU A 109 -2.24 -7.05 10.85
N PHE A 110 -1.37 -7.87 10.25
CA PHE A 110 -1.19 -9.26 10.65
C PHE A 110 -0.69 -9.40 12.10
N ILE A 111 0.16 -8.48 12.57
CA ILE A 111 0.63 -8.46 13.97
C ILE A 111 -0.55 -8.38 14.94
N LYS A 112 -1.54 -7.50 14.67
CA LYS A 112 -2.71 -7.34 15.55
C LYS A 112 -3.52 -8.64 15.61
N TYR A 113 -3.65 -9.33 14.48
CA TYR A 113 -4.28 -10.65 14.42
C TYR A 113 -3.54 -11.67 15.31
N LEU A 114 -2.21 -11.73 15.22
CA LEU A 114 -1.39 -12.62 16.05
C LEU A 114 -1.50 -12.28 17.55
N CYS A 115 -1.48 -11.00 17.92
CA CYS A 115 -1.59 -10.57 19.32
C CYS A 115 -2.93 -11.00 19.93
N ILE A 116 -4.03 -10.94 19.17
CA ILE A 116 -5.37 -11.37 19.62
C ILE A 116 -5.43 -12.89 19.75
N LYS A 117 -4.94 -13.62 18.74
CA LYS A 117 -5.00 -15.09 18.71
C LYS A 117 -4.05 -15.74 19.71
N LYS A 118 -2.90 -15.11 20.01
CA LYS A 118 -1.76 -15.62 20.78
C LYS A 118 -1.07 -16.85 20.17
N PHE A 119 -1.85 -17.88 19.83
CA PHE A 119 -1.39 -19.09 19.15
C PHE A 119 -2.23 -19.33 17.91
N LEU A 120 -1.57 -19.74 16.84
CA LEU A 120 -2.23 -20.16 15.61
C LEU A 120 -2.23 -21.68 15.54
N PRO A 121 -3.38 -22.31 15.24
CA PRO A 121 -3.41 -23.73 14.97
C PRO A 121 -2.62 -24.03 13.69
N GLU A 122 -2.08 -25.24 13.60
CA GLU A 122 -1.14 -25.62 12.53
C GLU A 122 -1.70 -25.38 11.13
N PHE A 123 -3.00 -25.60 10.92
CA PHE A 123 -3.62 -25.38 9.61
C PHE A 123 -3.62 -23.90 9.18
N GLU A 124 -3.79 -22.96 10.12
CA GLU A 124 -3.69 -21.52 9.84
C GLU A 124 -2.23 -21.12 9.58
N CYS A 125 -1.30 -21.58 10.41
CA CYS A 125 0.14 -21.39 10.20
C CYS A 125 0.55 -21.85 8.79
N ARG A 126 0.12 -23.04 8.40
CA ARG A 126 0.38 -23.62 7.07
C ARG A 126 -0.21 -22.76 5.95
N LYS A 127 -1.42 -22.22 6.13
CA LYS A 127 -2.05 -21.31 5.15
C LYS A 127 -1.17 -20.07 4.94
N PHE A 128 -0.81 -19.36 6.01
CA PHE A 128 -0.01 -18.14 5.92
C PHE A 128 1.40 -18.40 5.39
N ALA A 129 2.06 -19.47 5.84
CA ALA A 129 3.38 -19.85 5.36
C ALA A 129 3.38 -20.14 3.85
N ARG A 130 2.37 -20.86 3.34
CA ARG A 130 2.23 -21.11 1.89
C ARG A 130 2.04 -19.82 1.09
N GLN A 131 1.21 -18.91 1.59
CA GLN A 131 0.97 -17.61 0.95
C GLN A 131 2.24 -16.75 0.92
N LEU A 132 2.99 -16.73 2.03
CA LEU A 132 4.28 -16.03 2.13
C LEU A 132 5.30 -16.62 1.14
N VAL A 133 5.49 -17.93 1.14
CA VAL A 133 6.44 -18.60 0.24
C VAL A 133 6.05 -18.38 -1.23
N SER A 134 4.75 -18.44 -1.57
CA SER A 134 4.26 -18.17 -2.93
C SER A 134 4.59 -16.74 -3.37
N ALA A 135 4.36 -15.75 -2.51
CA ALA A 135 4.69 -14.36 -2.81
C ALA A 135 6.20 -14.16 -3.00
N VAL A 136 7.02 -14.73 -2.12
CA VAL A 136 8.48 -14.61 -2.19
C VAL A 136 9.05 -15.31 -3.43
N ASP A 137 8.56 -16.51 -3.77
CA ASP A 137 8.93 -17.21 -5.01
C ASP A 137 8.62 -16.35 -6.25
N HIS A 138 7.44 -15.72 -6.28
CA HIS A 138 7.05 -14.83 -7.37
C HIS A 138 7.99 -13.62 -7.52
N LEU A 139 8.37 -12.99 -6.40
CA LEU A 139 9.34 -11.89 -6.40
C LEU A 139 10.71 -12.35 -6.90
N HIS A 140 11.21 -13.48 -6.41
CA HIS A 140 12.51 -14.02 -6.78
C HIS A 140 12.59 -14.41 -8.26
N ARG A 141 11.53 -15.00 -8.83
CA ARG A 141 11.44 -15.27 -10.28
C ARG A 141 11.46 -14.00 -11.13
N SER A 142 11.06 -12.88 -10.54
CA SER A 142 11.11 -11.56 -11.16
C SER A 142 12.45 -10.82 -10.90
N ASN A 143 13.44 -11.50 -10.32
CA ASN A 143 14.73 -10.95 -9.88
C ASN A 143 14.59 -9.81 -8.84
N ILE A 144 13.55 -9.86 -8.00
CA ILE A 144 13.32 -8.90 -6.93
C ILE A 144 13.55 -9.59 -5.60
N VAL A 145 14.40 -8.99 -4.77
CA VAL A 145 14.54 -9.38 -3.36
C VAL A 145 13.80 -8.35 -2.52
N HIS A 146 12.88 -8.80 -1.67
CA HIS A 146 12.08 -7.90 -0.82
C HIS A 146 12.93 -7.13 0.19
N ARG A 147 13.97 -7.76 0.77
CA ARG A 147 14.93 -7.21 1.76
C ARG A 147 14.36 -6.75 3.12
N ASP A 148 13.07 -6.46 3.22
CA ASP A 148 12.42 -6.04 4.46
C ASP A 148 11.21 -6.93 4.84
N LEU A 149 11.39 -8.25 4.81
CA LEU A 149 10.35 -9.19 5.23
C LEU A 149 10.27 -9.22 6.76
N LYS A 150 9.25 -8.56 7.29
CA LYS A 150 8.93 -8.49 8.72
C LYS A 150 7.41 -8.37 8.91
N LEU A 151 6.93 -8.72 10.11
CA LEU A 151 5.49 -8.83 10.36
C LEU A 151 4.75 -7.49 10.22
N GLU A 152 5.45 -6.37 10.40
CA GLU A 152 4.93 -5.01 10.24
C GLU A 152 4.51 -4.72 8.79
N ASN A 153 5.12 -5.42 7.83
CA ASN A 153 4.82 -5.30 6.41
C ASN A 153 3.75 -6.30 5.94
N PHE A 154 3.14 -7.06 6.87
CA PHE A 154 2.13 -8.05 6.56
C PHE A 154 0.73 -7.55 6.97
N LEU A 155 -0.18 -7.62 6.01
CA LEU A 155 -1.58 -7.27 6.16
C LEU A 155 -2.45 -8.51 5.92
N LEU A 156 -3.71 -8.42 6.34
CA LEU A 156 -4.74 -9.39 6.00
C LEU A 156 -5.81 -8.72 5.15
N ASP A 157 -6.32 -9.41 4.14
CA ASP A 157 -7.55 -9.01 3.47
C ASP A 157 -8.80 -9.45 4.28
N LYS A 158 -9.99 -9.13 3.78
CA LYS A 158 -11.28 -9.46 4.40
C LYS A 158 -11.51 -10.98 4.56
N ASP A 159 -10.83 -11.80 3.76
CA ASP A 159 -10.96 -13.25 3.73
C ASP A 159 -9.81 -13.94 4.49
N LEU A 160 -9.09 -13.18 5.33
CA LEU A 160 -7.92 -13.62 6.11
C LEU A 160 -6.83 -14.23 5.23
N ASN A 161 -6.55 -13.64 4.08
CA ASN A 161 -5.37 -13.96 3.28
C ASN A 161 -4.27 -12.95 3.52
N LEU A 162 -3.04 -13.45 3.57
CA LEU A 162 -1.84 -12.65 3.73
C LEU A 162 -1.62 -11.74 2.52
N LYS A 163 -1.31 -10.47 2.78
CA LYS A 163 -0.88 -9.47 1.80
C LYS A 163 0.43 -8.85 2.27
N ILE A 164 1.48 -8.97 1.47
CA ILE A 164 2.80 -8.40 1.78
C ILE A 164 2.92 -7.03 1.12
N ILE A 165 3.31 -6.02 1.89
CA ILE A 165 3.60 -4.68 1.38
C ILE A 165 4.97 -4.71 0.70
N GLY A 166 5.03 -4.47 -0.61
CA GLY A 166 6.30 -4.28 -1.32
C GLY A 166 6.86 -2.88 -1.07
N GLU A 167 8.05 -2.79 -0.47
CA GLU A 167 8.79 -1.53 -0.27
C GLU A 167 10.05 -1.44 -1.13
#